data_AF-A0A7C1CW53-F1
#
_entry.id   AF-A0A7C1CW53-F1
#
_cell.length_a   1.000
_cell.length_b   1.000
_cell.length_c   1.000
_cell.angle_alpha   90.00
_cell.angle_beta   90.00
_cell.angle_gamma   90.00
#
_symmetry.space_group_name_H-M   'P 1'
#
loop_
_entity.id
_entity.type
_entity.pdbx_description
1 polymer ?
#
loop_
_entity_poly.entity_id
_entity_poly.type
_entity_poly.pdbx_seq_one_letter_code
_entity_poly.pdbx_strand_id
1 'polypeptide(L)'
;HRGLRYALYDIHTDRTSRANLALMGELLVAIRERQLLLHYQPKLNLASGRVEGVEALVRWRHPARGMVPPGDFIPNVENTDLISPLSRWVVEEAIGQLA
;
A
#
# COMPACT_ATOMS: atom_id res chain seq x y z
N HIS A 1 3.37 1.75 44.92
CA HIS A 1 3.98 2.91 44.22
C HIS A 1 3.74 2.77 42.72
N ARG A 2 2.75 3.49 42.19
CA ARG A 2 2.37 3.51 40.77
C ARG A 2 3.43 4.28 39.97
N GLY A 3 4.21 3.58 39.16
CA GLY A 3 5.10 4.19 38.18
C GLY A 3 4.27 4.81 37.04
N LEU A 4 4.14 6.14 37.06
CA LEU A 4 3.61 6.92 35.96
C LEU A 4 4.47 6.66 34.71
N ARG A 5 3.89 6.00 33.70
CA ARG A 5 4.49 5.90 32.38
C ARG A 5 4.32 7.26 31.70
N TYR A 6 5.34 8.10 31.80
CA TYR A 6 5.52 9.16 30.83
C TYR A 6 6.02 8.49 29.54
N ALA A 7 5.11 8.10 28.67
CA ALA A 7 5.47 7.88 27.28
C ALA A 7 5.91 9.24 26.75
N LEU A 8 7.13 9.30 26.19
CA LEU A 8 7.66 10.50 25.55
C LEU A 8 6.60 11.00 24.56
N TYR A 9 5.91 12.09 24.92
CA TYR A 9 4.94 12.74 24.05
C TYR A 9 5.74 13.49 23.00
N ASP A 10 6.11 12.78 21.95
CA ASP A 10 6.82 13.33 20.81
C ASP A 10 5.79 13.80 19.77
N ILE A 11 5.76 15.12 19.55
CA ILE A 11 4.87 15.80 18.62
C ILE A 11 5.12 15.33 17.17
N HIS A 12 6.32 14.84 16.86
CA HIS A 12 6.64 14.25 15.57
C HIS A 12 5.99 12.87 15.40
N THR A 13 5.94 12.06 16.46
CA THR A 13 5.25 10.76 16.46
C THR A 13 3.73 10.93 16.33
N ASP A 14 3.10 11.87 17.05
CA ASP A 14 1.64 12.12 16.96
C ASP A 14 1.23 12.60 15.56
N ARG A 15 1.99 13.51 14.94
CA ARG A 15 1.72 13.96 13.56
C ARG A 15 1.83 12.83 12.54
N THR A 16 2.84 11.97 12.69
CA THR A 16 3.04 10.82 11.80
C THR A 16 1.91 9.81 11.96
N SER A 17 1.52 9.50 13.20
CA SER A 17 0.39 8.60 13.48
C SER A 17 -0.94 9.12 12.93
N ARG A 18 -1.23 10.42 13.08
CA ARG A 18 -2.46 11.03 12.54
C ARG A 18 -2.47 11.06 11.01
N ALA A 19 -1.34 11.40 10.39
CA ALA A 19 -1.20 11.38 8.93
C ALA A 19 -1.38 9.96 8.37
N ASN A 20 -0.81 8.95 9.03
CA ASN A 20 -0.95 7.55 8.63
C ASN A 20 -2.40 7.07 8.80
N LEU A 21 -3.06 7.38 9.91
CA LEU A 21 -4.48 7.06 10.13
C LEU A 21 -5.39 7.67 9.05
N ALA A 22 -5.17 8.94 8.69
CA ALA A 22 -5.90 9.58 7.60
C ALA A 22 -5.65 8.86 6.26
N LEU A 23 -4.39 8.54 5.97
CA LEU A 23 -4.00 7.82 4.76
C LEU A 23 -4.65 6.42 4.67
N MET A 24 -4.84 5.73 5.80
CA MET A 24 -5.56 4.45 5.81
C MET A 24 -7.04 4.58 5.47
N GLY A 25 -7.71 5.63 5.99
CA GLY A 25 -9.09 5.94 5.63
C GLY A 25 -9.23 6.28 4.14
N GLU A 26 -8.28 7.06 3.62
CA GLU A 26 -8.19 7.41 2.19
C GLU A 26 -7.96 6.16 1.32
N LEU A 27 -7.17 5.18 1.77
CA LEU A 27 -6.90 3.96 1.00
C LEU A 27 -8.16 3.10 0.80
N LEU A 28 -9.04 3.03 1.80
CA LEU A 28 -10.32 2.31 1.64
C LEU A 28 -11.18 2.93 0.53
N VAL A 29 -11.18 4.27 0.44
CA VAL A 29 -11.83 5.00 -0.67
C VAL A 29 -11.09 4.72 -1.98
N ALA A 30 -9.77 4.72 -1.98
CA ALA A 30 -8.93 4.49 -3.16
C ALA A 30 -9.20 3.13 -3.83
N ILE A 31 -9.41 2.07 -3.03
CA ILE A 31 -9.80 0.74 -3.50
C ILE A 31 -11.12 0.78 -4.30
N ARG A 32 -12.06 1.63 -3.89
CA ARG A 32 -13.40 1.74 -4.51
C ARG A 32 -13.42 2.71 -5.69
N GLU A 33 -12.59 3.75 -5.67
CA GLU A 33 -12.68 4.89 -6.59
C GLU A 33 -11.62 4.90 -7.71
N ARG A 34 -11.10 3.73 -8.10
CA ARG A 34 -10.12 3.60 -9.21
C ARG A 34 -8.88 4.50 -9.05
N GLN A 35 -8.46 4.70 -7.81
CA GLN A 35 -7.25 5.48 -7.49
C GLN A 35 -6.02 4.58 -7.39
N LEU A 36 -6.22 3.27 -7.34
CA LEU A 36 -5.16 2.27 -7.44
C LEU A 36 -4.96 1.82 -8.89
N LEU A 37 -3.73 1.48 -9.24
CA LEU A 37 -3.36 0.85 -10.50
C LEU A 37 -2.20 -0.13 -10.27
N LEU A 38 -1.97 -1.02 -11.24
CA LEU A 38 -0.87 -1.98 -11.21
C LEU A 38 0.23 -1.56 -12.20
N HIS A 39 1.47 -1.59 -11.74
CA HIS A 39 2.65 -1.62 -12.60
C HIS A 39 3.21 -3.05 -12.63
N TYR A 40 3.87 -3.43 -13.72
CA TYR A 40 4.43 -4.78 -13.88
C TYR A 40 5.94 -4.74 -14.04
N GLN A 41 6.64 -5.52 -13.22
CA GLN A 41 8.08 -5.70 -13.32
C GLN A 41 8.40 -7.08 -13.92
N PRO A 42 9.06 -7.17 -15.09
CA PRO A 42 9.45 -8.44 -15.68
C PRO A 42 10.43 -9.24 -14.81
N LYS A 43 10.24 -10.56 -14.78
CA LYS A 43 11.16 -11.53 -14.18
C LYS A 43 11.88 -12.29 -15.28
N LEU A 44 13.20 -12.06 -15.37
CA LEU A 44 14.07 -12.68 -16.38
C LEU A 44 14.68 -13.96 -15.84
N ASN A 45 14.63 -15.02 -16.63
CA ASN A 45 15.49 -16.17 -16.46
C ASN A 45 16.89 -15.83 -16.98
N LEU A 46 17.88 -15.81 -16.10
CA LEU A 46 19.24 -15.40 -16.44
C LEU A 46 19.97 -16.41 -17.34
N ALA A 47 19.59 -17.68 -17.30
CA ALA A 47 20.19 -18.72 -18.14
C ALA A 47 19.66 -18.69 -19.58
N SER A 48 18.37 -18.41 -19.76
CA SER A 48 17.74 -18.37 -21.09
C SER A 48 17.60 -16.97 -21.68
N GLY A 49 17.74 -15.92 -20.87
CA GLY A 49 17.51 -14.52 -21.25
C GLY A 49 16.03 -14.18 -21.50
N ARG A 50 15.10 -15.10 -21.23
CA ARG A 50 13.67 -14.92 -21.51
C ARG A 50 12.93 -14.38 -20.28
N VAL A 51 11.86 -13.63 -20.53
CA VAL A 51 10.89 -13.26 -19.49
C VAL A 51 10.02 -14.48 -19.18
N GLU A 52 9.99 -14.89 -17.92
CA GLU A 52 9.17 -16.03 -17.45
C GLU A 52 7.91 -15.59 -16.70
N GLY A 53 7.80 -14.31 -16.37
CA GLY A 53 6.63 -13.75 -15.74
C GLY A 53 6.82 -12.28 -15.39
N VAL A 54 5.86 -11.74 -14.66
CA VAL A 54 5.88 -10.37 -14.15
C VAL A 54 5.46 -10.36 -12.68
N GLU A 55 5.95 -9.37 -11.95
CA GLU A 55 5.46 -9.01 -10.63
C GLU A 55 4.50 -7.83 -10.74
N ALA A 56 3.28 -7.99 -10.25
CA ALA A 56 2.30 -6.92 -10.15
C ALA A 56 2.59 -6.08 -8.89
N LEU A 57 2.80 -4.78 -9.10
CA LEU A 57 3.16 -3.84 -8.06
C LEU A 57 2.09 -2.76 -7.98
N VAL A 58 1.34 -2.72 -6.88
CA VAL A 58 0.31 -1.71 -6.66
C VAL A 58 0.91 -0.30 -6.61
N ARG A 59 0.20 0.67 -7.18
CA ARG A 59 0.52 2.09 -7.13
C ARG A 59 -0.75 2.85 -6.79
N TRP A 60 -0.60 3.90 -6.00
CA TRP A 60 -1.72 4.74 -5.62
C TRP A 60 -1.58 6.13 -6.23
N ARG A 61 -2.47 6.44 -7.17
CA ARG A 61 -2.65 7.77 -7.74
C ARG A 61 -3.69 8.53 -6.89
N HIS A 62 -3.23 9.09 -5.79
CA HIS A 62 -4.06 9.86 -4.87
C HIS A 62 -4.45 11.22 -5.51
N PRO A 63 -5.72 11.66 -5.41
CA PRO A 63 -6.21 12.86 -6.08
C PRO A 63 -5.47 14.15 -5.68
N ALA A 64 -5.18 14.34 -4.38
CA ALA A 64 -4.43 15.50 -3.89
C ALA A 64 -2.90 15.33 -3.81
N ARG A 65 -2.40 14.11 -3.52
CA ARG A 65 -0.97 13.85 -3.26
C ARG A 65 -0.20 13.38 -4.50
N GLY A 66 -0.89 13.08 -5.60
CA GLY A 66 -0.27 12.45 -6.76
C GLY A 66 0.09 10.99 -6.50
N MET A 67 1.26 10.55 -6.98
CA MET A 67 1.70 9.16 -6.81
C MET A 67 2.23 8.94 -5.39
N VAL A 68 1.50 8.16 -4.59
CA VAL A 68 1.93 7.73 -3.26
C VAL A 68 2.70 6.41 -3.40
N PRO A 69 3.95 6.33 -2.90
CA PRO A 69 4.76 5.12 -3.03
C PRO A 69 4.23 4.01 -2.11
N PRO A 70 4.38 2.73 -2.51
CA PRO A 70 3.97 1.59 -1.67
C PRO A 70 4.54 1.60 -0.27
N GLY A 71 5.80 2.05 -0.10
CA GLY A 71 6.44 2.13 1.21
C GLY A 71 5.72 3.02 2.22
N ASP A 72 4.90 3.98 1.76
CA ASP A 72 4.19 4.91 2.63
C ASP A 72 2.86 4.34 3.14
N PHE A 73 2.26 3.37 2.45
CA PHE A 73 0.94 2.83 2.83
C PHE A 73 0.93 1.34 3.10
N ILE A 74 1.78 0.54 2.45
CA ILE A 74 1.84 -0.92 2.64
C ILE A 74 2.16 -1.30 4.09
N PRO A 75 3.21 -0.77 4.75
CA PRO A 75 3.52 -1.14 6.14
C PRO A 75 2.39 -0.81 7.11
N ASN A 76 1.64 0.26 6.81
CA ASN A 76 0.52 0.69 7.63
C ASN A 76 -0.69 -0.25 7.49
N VAL A 77 -0.89 -0.89 6.33
CA VAL A 77 -2.08 -1.73 6.10
C VAL A 77 -1.84 -3.21 6.35
N GLU A 78 -0.60 -3.70 6.26
CA GLU A 78 -0.24 -5.12 6.45
C GLU A 78 -0.75 -5.72 7.75
N ASN A 79 -0.79 -4.93 8.83
CA ASN A 79 -1.23 -5.36 10.16
C ASN A 79 -2.68 -4.96 10.48
N THR A 80 -3.48 -4.66 9.47
CA THR A 80 -4.88 -4.22 9.64
C THR A 80 -5.81 -5.00 8.72
N ASP A 81 -7.11 -4.93 8.98
CA ASP A 81 -8.13 -5.60 8.16
C ASP A 81 -8.19 -5.06 6.71
N LEU A 82 -7.51 -3.93 6.40
CA LEU A 82 -7.41 -3.38 5.05
C LEU A 82 -6.47 -4.18 4.12
N ILE A 83 -5.59 -5.04 4.64
CA ILE A 83 -4.71 -5.85 3.78
C ILE A 83 -5.51 -6.82 2.90
N SER A 84 -6.59 -7.39 3.44
CA SER A 84 -7.45 -8.34 2.73
C SER A 84 -8.17 -7.72 1.53
N PRO A 85 -8.93 -6.61 1.66
CA PRO A 85 -9.57 -5.96 0.52
C PRO A 85 -8.55 -5.40 -0.48
N LEU A 86 -7.41 -4.89 -0.04
CA LEU A 86 -6.35 -4.45 -0.95
C LEU A 86 -5.80 -5.62 -1.77
N SER A 87 -5.49 -6.74 -1.12
CA SER A 87 -4.95 -7.93 -1.78
C SER A 87 -5.95 -8.51 -2.79
N ARG A 88 -7.23 -8.57 -2.41
CA ARG A 88 -8.32 -8.98 -3.30
C ARG A 88 -8.38 -8.08 -4.53
N TRP A 89 -8.39 -6.77 -4.33
CA TRP A 89 -8.41 -5.80 -5.43
C TRP A 89 -7.22 -5.99 -6.37
N VAL A 90 -6.01 -6.19 -5.84
CA VAL A 90 -4.81 -6.44 -6.65
C VAL A 90 -4.95 -7.70 -7.51
N VAL A 91 -5.46 -8.80 -6.94
CA VAL A 91 -5.65 -10.06 -7.68
C VAL A 91 -6.72 -9.92 -8.76
N GLU A 92 -7.86 -9.32 -8.43
CA GLU A 92 -8.96 -9.09 -9.37
C GLU A 92 -8.51 -8.20 -10.54
N GLU A 93 -7.80 -7.11 -10.27
CA GLU A 93 -7.27 -6.22 -11.30
C GLU A 93 -6.19 -6.91 -12.15
N ALA A 94 -5.28 -7.66 -11.53
CA ALA A 94 -4.22 -8.37 -12.26
C ALA A 94 -4.81 -9.44 -13.21
N ILE A 95 -5.80 -10.22 -12.74
CA ILE A 95 -6.49 -11.20 -13.57
C ILE A 95 -7.29 -10.50 -14.67
N GLY A 96 -7.98 -9.40 -14.35
CA GLY A 96 -8.77 -8.63 -15.32
C GLY A 96 -7.94 -8.05 -16.46
N GLN A 97 -6.65 -7.77 -16.24
CA GLN A 97 -5.74 -7.27 -17.29
C GLN A 97 -5.09 -8.39 -18.13
N LEU A 98 -5.21 -9.65 -17.72
CA LEU A 98 -4.73 -10.82 -18.47
C LEU A 98 -5.79 -11.43 -19.40
N ALA A 99 -7.07 -11.09 -19.18
CA ALA A 99 -8.21 -11.57 -19.96
C ALA A 99 -8.42 -10.75 -21.25
#